data_AF-A0A1Y2MD77-F1
#
_entry.id   AF-A0A1Y2MD77-F1
#
_cell.length_a   1.000
_cell.length_b   1.000
_cell.length_c   1.000
_cell.angle_alpha   90.00
_cell.angle_beta   90.00
_cell.angle_gamma   90.00
#
_symmetry.space_group_name_H-M   'P 1'
#
loop_
_entity.id
_entity.type
_entity.pdbx_description
1 polymer ?
#
loop_
_entity_poly.entity_id
_entity_poly.type
_entity_poly.pdbx_seq_one_letter_code
_entity_poly.pdbx_strand_id
1 'polypeptide(L)'
;MNDYARPSSSRNLINELTVQNEFLRAQIQSLNIQITDLKAENTALRSSATSHWAPQFAQVHNALRYNTLALPAAIESLAIMQQHFHRQGTLRQCSTEGCRRFAFDQICFREGHMSWCATHNRIITGIYTSCSVKSEDRHKCMPVSWEDRHDWHNIVDRAFYDGRIGNKGLEPSHLDSLLFPPPQTTACTAQTWRAHAG
;
A
#
# COMPACT_ATOMS: atom_id res chain seq x y z
N MET A 1 63.45 36.50 60.82
CA MET A 1 63.29 35.04 60.66
C MET A 1 62.41 34.84 59.44
N ASN A 2 62.96 34.24 58.39
CA ASN A 2 62.39 34.23 57.05
C ASN A 2 61.24 33.23 56.91
N ASP A 3 60.09 33.72 56.44
CA ASP A 3 58.98 32.92 55.92
C ASP A 3 59.28 32.46 54.48
N TYR A 4 59.91 31.30 54.32
CA TYR A 4 60.05 30.60 53.04
C TYR A 4 59.23 29.30 53.05
N ALA A 5 57.91 29.39 52.85
CA ALA A 5 57.07 28.22 52.62
C ALA A 5 55.82 28.55 51.79
N ARG A 6 55.98 29.14 50.60
CA ARG A 6 54.84 29.37 49.68
C ARG A 6 55.08 29.36 48.14
N PRO A 7 56.09 28.66 47.55
CA PRO A 7 56.10 28.43 46.08
C PRO A 7 55.48 27.10 45.64
N SER A 8 55.46 26.08 46.51
CA SER A 8 55.19 24.68 46.12
C SER A 8 53.71 24.40 45.85
N SER A 9 52.80 25.01 46.62
CA SER A 9 51.35 24.79 46.51
C SER A 9 50.76 25.30 45.20
N SER A 10 51.20 26.47 44.73
CA SER A 10 50.71 27.05 43.47
C SER A 10 51.24 26.30 42.25
N ARG A 11 52.48 25.82 42.28
CA ARG A 11 53.02 24.96 41.21
C ARG A 11 52.30 23.62 41.10
N ASN A 12 51.96 23.00 42.23
CA ASN A 12 51.21 21.75 42.24
C ASN A 12 49.82 21.92 41.64
N LEU A 13 49.10 23.01 42.00
CA LEU A 13 47.80 23.32 41.42
C LEU A 13 47.87 23.58 39.91
N ILE A 14 48.91 24.29 39.44
CA ILE A 14 49.12 24.53 38.00
C ILE A 14 49.35 23.21 37.26
N ASN A 15 50.17 22.31 37.80
CA ASN A 15 50.43 21.01 37.19
C ASN A 15 49.15 20.16 37.11
N GLU A 16 48.34 20.15 38.17
CA GLU A 16 47.08 19.41 38.21
C GLU A 16 46.05 19.96 37.20
N LEU A 17 45.93 21.29 37.10
CA LEU A 17 45.09 21.94 36.09
C LEU A 17 45.56 21.68 34.66
N THR A 18 46.87 21.58 34.43
CA THR A 18 47.44 21.23 33.12
C THR A 18 47.03 19.81 32.72
N VAL A 19 47.20 18.84 33.63
CA VAL A 19 46.83 17.44 33.40
C VAL A 19 45.32 17.31 33.15
N GLN A 20 44.49 18.01 33.93
CA GLN A 20 43.04 18.02 33.71
C GLN A 20 42.66 18.63 32.35
N ASN A 21 43.33 19.70 31.92
CA ASN A 21 43.09 20.30 30.61
C ASN A 21 43.48 19.36 29.46
N GLU A 22 44.61 18.67 29.58
CA GLU A 22 45.05 17.68 28.58
C GLU A 22 44.04 16.52 28.48
N PHE A 23 43.56 16.04 29.62
CA PHE A 23 42.55 15.00 29.68
C PHE A 23 41.21 15.42 29.06
N LEU A 24 40.74 16.64 29.35
CA LEU A 24 39.52 17.18 28.74
C LEU A 24 39.67 17.37 27.23
N ARG A 25 40.83 17.82 26.76
CA ARG A 25 41.12 17.94 25.31
C ARG A 25 41.08 16.59 24.61
N ALA A 26 41.65 15.56 25.22
CA ALA A 26 41.61 14.20 24.69
C ALA A 26 40.17 13.66 24.61
N GLN A 27 39.35 13.90 25.63
CA GLN A 27 37.92 13.54 25.60
C GLN A 27 37.15 14.27 24.50
N ILE A 28 37.38 15.58 24.32
CA ILE A 28 36.77 16.36 23.24
C ILE A 28 37.15 15.80 21.86
N GLN A 29 38.43 15.44 21.67
CA GLN A 29 38.87 14.81 20.42
C GLN A 29 38.18 13.47 20.16
N SER A 30 38.06 12.63 21.19
CA SER A 30 37.36 11.34 21.08
C SER A 30 35.88 11.51 20.71
N LEU A 31 35.18 12.44 21.36
CA LEU A 31 33.78 12.75 21.06
C LEU A 31 33.59 13.31 19.64
N ASN A 32 34.52 14.16 19.17
CA ASN A 32 34.47 14.69 17.82
C ASN A 32 34.60 13.59 16.75
N ILE A 33 35.44 12.57 17.00
CA ILE A 33 35.55 11.41 16.11
C ILE A 33 34.22 10.65 16.08
N GLN A 34 33.64 10.33 17.25
CA GLN A 34 32.36 9.62 17.32
C GLN A 34 31.23 10.38 16.62
N ILE A 35 31.16 11.71 16.77
CA ILE A 35 30.16 12.54 16.06
C ILE A 35 30.36 12.46 14.55
N THR A 36 31.61 12.44 14.09
CA THR A 36 31.93 12.37 12.66
C THR A 36 31.52 11.01 12.08
N ASP A 37 31.81 9.92 12.79
CA ASP A 37 31.43 8.57 12.38
C ASP A 37 29.91 8.40 12.36
N LEU A 38 29.19 8.86 13.40
CA LEU A 38 27.73 8.82 13.45
C LEU A 38 27.09 9.64 12.33
N LYS A 39 27.68 10.79 11.95
CA LYS A 39 27.21 11.58 10.80
C LYS A 39 27.39 10.83 9.48
N ALA A 40 28.52 10.14 9.31
CA ALA A 40 28.77 9.32 8.13
C ALA A 40 27.78 8.15 8.06
N GLU A 41 27.54 7.45 9.17
CA GLU A 41 26.57 6.36 9.25
C GLU A 41 25.14 6.86 8.97
N ASN A 42 24.74 7.99 9.56
CA ASN A 42 23.42 8.57 9.30
C ASN A 42 23.25 8.93 7.81
N THR A 43 24.30 9.43 7.18
CA THR A 43 24.30 9.74 5.75
C THR A 43 24.14 8.47 4.92
N ALA A 44 24.88 7.40 5.24
CA ALA A 44 24.75 6.11 4.56
C ALA A 44 23.36 5.49 4.71
N LEU A 45 22.78 5.54 5.93
CA LEU A 45 21.43 5.06 6.20
C LEU A 45 20.38 5.84 5.40
N ARG A 46 20.49 7.17 5.33
CA ARG A 46 19.60 8.00 4.51
C ARG A 46 19.71 7.68 3.01
N SER A 47 20.93 7.48 2.51
CA SER A 47 21.16 7.07 1.13
C SER A 47 20.59 5.69 0.82
N SER A 48 20.71 4.75 1.76
CA SER A 48 20.09 3.41 1.64
C SER A 48 18.57 3.50 1.63
N ALA A 49 17.97 4.25 2.56
CA ALA A 49 16.52 4.45 2.61
C ALA A 49 15.98 5.09 1.32
N THR A 50 16.69 6.07 0.77
CA THR A 50 16.28 6.76 -0.46
C THR A 50 16.44 5.88 -1.70
N SER A 51 17.54 5.14 -1.81
CA SER A 51 17.82 4.32 -2.99
C SER A 51 17.00 3.03 -3.03
N HIS A 52 16.79 2.40 -1.87
CA HIS A 52 16.16 1.08 -1.81
C HIS A 52 14.66 1.13 -1.56
N TRP A 53 14.20 1.99 -0.64
CA TRP A 53 12.81 1.95 -0.18
C TRP A 53 11.89 2.94 -0.89
N ALA A 54 12.36 4.15 -1.24
CA ALA A 54 11.52 5.16 -1.89
C ALA A 54 10.87 4.67 -3.20
N PRO A 55 11.57 3.94 -4.10
CA PRO A 55 10.94 3.42 -5.31
C PRO A 55 9.88 2.34 -5.03
N GLN A 56 10.13 1.47 -4.05
CA GLN A 56 9.21 0.39 -3.68
C GLN A 56 7.91 0.94 -3.07
N PHE A 57 8.03 1.91 -2.16
CA PHE A 57 6.86 2.59 -1.58
C PHE A 57 6.06 3.35 -2.65
N ALA A 58 6.72 4.02 -3.58
CA ALA A 58 6.04 4.70 -4.68
C ALA A 58 5.27 3.72 -5.57
N GLN A 59 5.84 2.55 -5.87
CA GLN A 59 5.17 1.51 -6.66
C GLN A 59 3.93 0.96 -5.95
N VAL A 60 4.04 0.59 -4.68
CA VAL A 60 2.91 0.09 -3.88
C VAL A 60 1.82 1.15 -3.76
N HIS A 61 2.20 2.40 -3.47
CA HIS A 61 1.26 3.50 -3.36
C HIS A 61 0.54 3.77 -4.69
N ASN A 62 1.26 3.71 -5.82
CA ASN A 62 0.67 3.87 -7.14
C ASN A 62 -0.27 2.72 -7.51
N ALA A 63 0.09 1.48 -7.18
CA ALA A 63 -0.77 0.31 -7.40
C ALA A 63 -2.06 0.39 -6.57
N LEU A 64 -1.95 0.75 -5.28
CA LEU A 64 -3.09 0.96 -4.40
C LEU A 64 -4.00 2.08 -4.90
N ARG A 65 -3.39 3.20 -5.33
CA ARG A 65 -4.12 4.34 -5.89
C ARG A 65 -4.83 3.96 -7.19
N TYR A 66 -4.20 3.16 -8.05
CA TYR A 66 -4.83 2.67 -9.27
C TYR A 66 -6.04 1.79 -8.96
N ASN A 67 -5.88 0.80 -8.08
CA ASN A 67 -6.95 -0.09 -7.68
C ASN A 67 -8.15 0.73 -7.17
N THR A 68 -7.90 1.63 -6.22
CA THR A 68 -8.89 2.53 -5.62
C THR A 68 -9.69 3.29 -6.68
N LEU A 69 -9.00 3.91 -7.65
CA LEU A 69 -9.62 4.72 -8.68
C LEU A 69 -10.35 3.90 -9.76
N ALA A 70 -10.05 2.61 -9.86
CA ALA A 70 -10.67 1.70 -10.83
C ALA A 70 -11.86 0.92 -10.25
N LEU A 71 -12.00 0.85 -8.93
CA LEU A 71 -13.04 0.07 -8.25
C LEU A 71 -14.47 0.40 -8.71
N PRO A 72 -14.93 1.68 -8.73
CA PRO A 72 -16.29 1.98 -9.18
C PRO A 72 -16.55 1.53 -10.64
N ALA A 73 -15.56 1.75 -11.51
CA ALA A 73 -15.64 1.34 -12.92
C ALA A 73 -15.64 -0.18 -13.08
N ALA A 74 -14.95 -0.92 -12.20
CA ALA A 74 -14.99 -2.37 -12.18
C ALA A 74 -16.39 -2.89 -11.80
N ILE A 75 -17.02 -2.32 -10.76
CA ILE A 75 -18.39 -2.68 -10.34
C ILE A 75 -19.39 -2.45 -11.48
N GLU A 76 -19.34 -1.28 -12.11
CA GLU A 76 -20.20 -0.96 -13.25
C GLU A 76 -19.99 -1.97 -14.41
N SER A 77 -18.73 -2.26 -14.73
CA SER A 77 -18.38 -3.17 -15.83
C SER A 77 -18.82 -4.61 -15.57
N LEU A 78 -18.70 -5.09 -14.32
CA LEU A 78 -19.23 -6.38 -13.91
C LEU A 78 -20.75 -6.46 -14.13
N ALA A 79 -21.49 -5.41 -13.76
CA ALA A 79 -22.94 -5.37 -13.91
C ALA A 79 -23.37 -5.40 -15.38
N ILE A 80 -22.68 -4.66 -16.24
CA ILE A 80 -22.93 -4.67 -17.69
C ILE A 80 -22.65 -6.05 -18.27
N MET A 81 -21.53 -6.67 -17.90
CA MET A 81 -21.18 -8.00 -18.40
C MET A 81 -22.18 -9.04 -17.91
N GLN A 82 -22.66 -8.94 -16.66
CA GLN A 82 -23.72 -9.78 -16.15
C GLN A 82 -24.99 -9.65 -16.99
N GLN A 83 -25.47 -8.42 -17.25
CA GLN A 83 -26.65 -8.19 -18.09
C GLN A 83 -26.44 -8.71 -19.52
N HIS A 84 -25.26 -8.49 -20.11
CA HIS A 84 -24.91 -8.94 -21.45
C HIS A 84 -25.02 -10.46 -21.59
N PHE A 85 -24.34 -11.22 -20.72
CA PHE A 85 -24.37 -12.68 -20.77
C PHE A 85 -25.70 -13.28 -20.31
N HIS A 86 -26.43 -12.57 -19.42
CA HIS A 86 -27.78 -12.97 -19.06
C HIS A 86 -28.71 -12.91 -20.27
N ARG A 87 -28.68 -11.82 -21.05
CA ARG A 87 -29.47 -11.68 -22.29
C ARG A 87 -29.10 -12.72 -23.36
N GLN A 88 -27.85 -13.15 -23.40
CA GLN A 88 -27.38 -14.20 -24.31
C GLN A 88 -27.67 -15.63 -23.83
N GLY A 89 -28.13 -15.81 -22.58
CA GLY A 89 -28.33 -17.14 -22.01
C GLY A 89 -27.03 -17.92 -21.72
N THR A 90 -25.89 -17.23 -21.65
CA THR A 90 -24.55 -17.83 -21.46
C THR A 90 -23.93 -17.48 -20.10
N LEU A 91 -24.72 -16.87 -19.21
CA LEU A 91 -24.28 -16.49 -17.87
C LEU A 91 -23.94 -17.73 -17.04
N ARG A 92 -22.67 -17.81 -16.61
CA ARG A 92 -22.15 -18.93 -15.81
C ARG A 92 -22.27 -18.64 -14.32
N GLN A 93 -22.20 -19.69 -13.51
CA GLN A 93 -22.03 -19.58 -12.07
C GLN A 93 -20.59 -19.18 -11.70
N CYS A 94 -20.44 -18.60 -10.52
CA CYS A 94 -19.15 -18.34 -9.90
C CYS A 94 -18.32 -19.63 -9.81
N SER A 95 -17.01 -19.52 -10.08
CA SER A 95 -16.08 -20.65 -10.03
C SER A 95 -15.64 -21.05 -8.61
N THR A 96 -15.95 -20.23 -7.61
CA THR A 96 -15.56 -20.50 -6.22
C THR A 96 -16.39 -21.64 -5.66
N GLU A 97 -15.73 -22.61 -5.03
CA GLU A 97 -16.37 -23.76 -4.42
C GLU A 97 -17.43 -23.33 -3.39
N GLY A 98 -18.62 -23.94 -3.47
CA GLY A 98 -19.76 -23.60 -2.60
C GLY A 98 -20.50 -22.31 -2.96
N CYS A 99 -19.99 -21.48 -3.88
CA CYS A 99 -20.69 -20.28 -4.32
C CYS A 99 -21.75 -20.61 -5.39
N ARG A 100 -22.99 -20.17 -5.18
CA ARG A 100 -24.12 -20.38 -6.11
C ARG A 100 -24.51 -19.13 -6.91
N ARG A 101 -23.80 -18.02 -6.72
CA ARG A 101 -24.05 -16.76 -7.42
C ARG A 101 -23.49 -16.80 -8.84
N PHE A 102 -23.83 -15.82 -9.67
CA PHE A 102 -23.32 -15.74 -11.05
C PHE A 102 -21.87 -15.25 -11.11
N ALA A 103 -21.18 -15.57 -12.22
CA ALA A 103 -19.75 -15.30 -12.41
C ALA A 103 -19.37 -13.81 -12.41
N PHE A 104 -20.34 -12.90 -12.58
CA PHE A 104 -20.13 -11.44 -12.61
C PHE A 104 -20.77 -10.71 -11.41
N ASP A 105 -21.21 -11.47 -10.41
CA ASP A 105 -21.90 -10.92 -9.24
C ASP A 105 -20.96 -10.03 -8.42
N GLN A 106 -21.40 -8.81 -8.14
CA GLN A 106 -20.64 -7.79 -7.44
C GLN A 106 -20.38 -8.18 -5.99
N ILE A 107 -21.24 -9.00 -5.38
CA ILE A 107 -21.02 -9.56 -4.04
C ILE A 107 -19.84 -10.54 -4.09
N CYS A 108 -19.75 -11.41 -5.10
CA CYS A 108 -18.60 -12.30 -5.27
C CYS A 108 -17.29 -11.51 -5.47
N PHE A 109 -17.34 -10.39 -6.19
CA PHE A 109 -16.19 -9.49 -6.32
C PHE A 109 -15.78 -8.90 -4.95
N ARG A 110 -16.76 -8.47 -4.14
CA ARG A 110 -16.53 -7.93 -2.78
C ARG A 110 -16.00 -8.99 -1.79
N GLU A 111 -16.46 -10.23 -1.92
CA GLU A 111 -16.01 -11.39 -1.14
C GLU A 111 -14.65 -11.94 -1.62
N GLY A 112 -14.05 -11.38 -2.68
CA GLY A 112 -12.75 -11.79 -3.18
C GLY A 112 -12.74 -13.12 -3.94
N HIS A 113 -13.88 -13.56 -4.47
CA HIS A 113 -13.96 -14.75 -5.33
C HIS A 113 -13.26 -14.55 -6.68
N MET A 114 -13.12 -13.29 -7.08
CA MET A 114 -12.53 -12.91 -8.36
C MET A 114 -11.93 -11.50 -8.29
N SER A 115 -11.05 -11.21 -9.23
CA SER A 115 -10.59 -9.85 -9.54
C SER A 115 -11.07 -9.43 -10.93
N TRP A 116 -11.07 -8.13 -11.20
CA TRP A 116 -11.40 -7.56 -12.50
C TRP A 116 -10.15 -7.02 -13.18
N CYS A 117 -9.91 -7.34 -14.44
CA CYS A 117 -8.84 -6.71 -15.21
C CYS A 117 -9.35 -5.42 -15.85
N ALA A 118 -8.88 -4.27 -15.37
CA ALA A 118 -9.27 -2.97 -15.90
C ALA A 118 -8.78 -2.73 -17.35
N THR A 119 -7.64 -3.30 -17.74
CA THR A 119 -7.10 -3.17 -19.11
C THR A 119 -7.94 -3.93 -20.13
N HIS A 120 -8.30 -5.18 -19.81
CA HIS A 120 -8.91 -6.10 -20.78
C HIS A 120 -10.41 -6.28 -20.59
N ASN A 121 -10.99 -5.66 -19.56
CA ASN A 121 -12.39 -5.80 -19.18
C ASN A 121 -12.83 -7.27 -19.03
N ARG A 122 -12.08 -8.04 -18.24
CA ARG A 122 -12.30 -9.48 -18.02
C ARG A 122 -12.13 -9.86 -16.57
N ILE A 123 -12.86 -10.88 -16.13
CA ILE A 123 -12.66 -11.51 -14.84
C ILE A 123 -11.30 -12.24 -14.80
N ILE A 124 -10.65 -12.15 -13.65
CA ILE A 124 -9.53 -12.99 -13.23
C ILE A 124 -10.07 -13.86 -12.09
N THR A 125 -10.17 -15.17 -12.28
CA THR A 125 -10.61 -16.07 -11.22
C THR A 125 -9.48 -16.28 -10.21
N GLY A 126 -9.81 -16.60 -8.95
CA GLY A 126 -8.82 -16.68 -7.85
C GLY A 126 -7.65 -17.64 -8.06
N ILE A 127 -7.74 -18.55 -9.04
CA ILE A 127 -6.64 -19.46 -9.42
C ILE A 127 -5.61 -18.84 -10.38
N TYR A 128 -5.89 -17.65 -10.93
CA TYR A 128 -5.05 -17.00 -11.93
C TYR A 128 -4.61 -15.61 -11.48
N THR A 129 -3.43 -15.19 -11.94
CA THR A 129 -2.89 -13.84 -11.72
C THR A 129 -3.17 -12.89 -12.90
N SER A 130 -3.72 -13.39 -14.01
CA SER A 130 -3.95 -12.62 -15.24
C SER A 130 -5.20 -13.11 -15.97
N CYS A 131 -5.91 -12.20 -16.66
CA CYS A 131 -7.09 -12.58 -17.47
C CYS A 131 -6.74 -13.08 -18.87
N SER A 132 -5.50 -12.87 -19.34
CA SER A 132 -5.06 -13.28 -20.68
C SER A 132 -4.35 -14.63 -20.64
N VAL A 133 -4.75 -15.52 -21.55
CA VAL A 133 -4.05 -16.80 -21.76
C VAL A 133 -2.72 -16.56 -22.49
N LYS A 134 -2.65 -15.54 -23.36
CA LYS A 134 -1.47 -15.18 -24.15
C LYS A 134 -0.38 -14.57 -23.26
N SER A 135 0.81 -15.19 -23.25
CA SER A 135 1.95 -14.78 -22.43
C SER A 135 2.36 -13.31 -22.66
N GLU A 136 2.31 -12.87 -23.91
CA GLU A 136 2.65 -11.51 -24.33
C GLU A 136 1.74 -10.41 -23.79
N ASP A 137 0.52 -10.74 -23.33
CA ASP A 137 -0.42 -9.73 -22.79
C ASP A 137 -0.59 -9.84 -21.27
N ARG A 138 0.01 -10.84 -20.61
CA ARG A 138 -0.12 -11.01 -19.17
C ARG A 138 0.43 -9.82 -18.39
N HIS A 139 1.56 -9.26 -18.84
CA HIS A 139 2.18 -8.11 -18.20
C HIS A 139 1.38 -6.80 -18.33
N LYS A 140 0.36 -6.77 -19.21
CA LYS A 140 -0.54 -5.62 -19.38
C LYS A 140 -1.79 -5.72 -18.50
N CYS A 141 -2.00 -6.86 -17.85
CA CYS A 141 -3.14 -7.04 -16.97
C CYS A 141 -3.01 -6.12 -15.75
N MET A 142 -3.99 -5.25 -15.58
CA MET A 142 -4.14 -4.44 -14.37
C MET A 142 -5.27 -5.03 -13.52
N PRO A 143 -4.96 -5.97 -12.60
CA PRO A 143 -5.96 -6.54 -11.71
C PRO A 143 -6.48 -5.48 -10.74
N VAL A 144 -7.80 -5.50 -10.55
CA VAL A 144 -8.55 -4.69 -9.62
C VAL A 144 -9.27 -5.65 -8.69
N SER A 145 -9.07 -5.50 -7.39
CA SER A 145 -9.66 -6.36 -6.35
C SER A 145 -10.39 -5.49 -5.36
N TRP A 146 -11.51 -5.98 -4.83
CA TRP A 146 -12.24 -5.23 -3.81
C TRP A 146 -11.36 -4.97 -2.59
N GLU A 147 -11.39 -3.73 -2.12
CA GLU A 147 -10.79 -3.28 -0.88
C GLU A 147 -11.84 -2.52 -0.10
N ASP A 148 -11.97 -2.81 1.20
CA ASP A 148 -12.86 -2.05 2.05
C ASP A 148 -12.24 -0.67 2.35
N ARG A 149 -13.03 0.40 2.14
CA ARG A 149 -12.56 1.77 2.10
C ARG A 149 -13.49 2.68 2.89
N HIS A 150 -12.96 3.32 3.92
CA HIS A 150 -13.71 4.31 4.71
C HIS A 150 -14.09 5.55 3.88
N ASP A 151 -13.32 5.85 2.82
CA ASP A 151 -13.52 6.98 1.90
C ASP A 151 -14.30 6.62 0.63
N TRP A 152 -15.01 5.48 0.62
CA TRP A 152 -15.70 4.95 -0.56
C TRP A 152 -16.63 5.95 -1.26
N HIS A 153 -17.42 6.73 -0.50
CA HIS A 153 -18.33 7.74 -1.06
C HIS A 153 -17.56 8.78 -1.90
N ASN A 154 -16.46 9.32 -1.37
CA ASN A 154 -15.64 10.31 -2.09
C ASN A 154 -15.02 9.72 -3.37
N ILE A 155 -14.63 8.43 -3.33
CA ILE A 155 -14.08 7.73 -4.48
C ILE A 155 -15.13 7.60 -5.59
N VAL A 156 -16.37 7.23 -5.22
CA VAL A 156 -17.50 7.11 -6.15
C VAL A 156 -17.88 8.48 -6.74
N ASP A 157 -18.02 9.50 -5.90
CA ASP A 157 -18.33 10.87 -6.34
C ASP A 157 -17.29 11.38 -7.34
N ARG A 158 -16.01 11.12 -7.06
CA ARG A 158 -14.93 11.49 -7.99
C ARG A 158 -15.02 10.71 -9.31
N ALA A 159 -15.38 9.43 -9.26
CA ALA A 159 -15.53 8.63 -10.47
C ALA A 159 -16.67 9.12 -11.37
N PHE A 160 -17.80 9.55 -10.79
CA PHE A 160 -18.87 10.22 -11.53
C PHE A 160 -18.41 11.57 -12.09
N TYR A 161 -17.77 12.41 -11.26
CA TYR A 161 -17.25 13.71 -11.68
C TYR A 161 -16.27 13.61 -12.86
N ASP A 162 -15.38 12.61 -12.82
CA ASP A 162 -14.41 12.34 -13.89
C ASP A 162 -15.03 11.61 -15.11
N GLY A 163 -16.33 11.31 -15.09
CA GLY A 163 -17.05 10.65 -16.18
C GLY A 163 -16.66 9.18 -16.41
N ARG A 164 -16.05 8.52 -15.42
CA ARG A 164 -15.56 7.13 -15.54
C ARG A 164 -16.65 6.08 -15.41
N ILE A 165 -17.77 6.45 -14.79
CA ILE A 165 -18.95 5.61 -14.54
C ILE A 165 -20.22 6.38 -14.86
N GLY A 166 -21.33 5.67 -15.04
CA GLY A 166 -22.66 6.23 -15.32
C GLY A 166 -22.97 6.41 -16.80
N ASN A 167 -22.00 6.13 -17.69
CA ASN A 167 -22.11 6.42 -19.13
C ASN A 167 -22.34 5.16 -19.98
N LYS A 168 -22.50 3.99 -19.37
CA LYS A 168 -22.57 2.70 -20.07
C LYS A 168 -23.98 2.10 -20.17
N GLY A 169 -25.02 2.92 -19.99
CA GLY A 169 -26.41 2.52 -20.19
C GLY A 169 -27.00 1.65 -19.06
N LEU A 170 -26.34 1.59 -17.90
CA LEU A 170 -26.99 1.10 -16.68
C LEU A 170 -27.92 2.17 -16.12
N GLU A 171 -29.09 1.75 -15.66
CA GLU A 171 -30.00 2.63 -14.90
C GLU A 171 -29.27 3.23 -13.69
N PRO A 172 -29.32 4.56 -13.48
CA PRO A 172 -28.59 5.21 -12.38
C PRO A 172 -28.94 4.64 -11.01
N SER A 173 -30.23 4.37 -10.75
CA SER A 173 -30.70 3.77 -9.50
C SER A 173 -30.15 2.36 -9.27
N HIS A 174 -30.01 1.59 -10.35
CA HIS A 174 -29.41 0.26 -10.27
C HIS A 174 -27.91 0.33 -10.00
N LEU A 175 -27.19 1.21 -10.69
CA LEU A 175 -25.76 1.42 -10.45
C LEU A 175 -25.50 1.87 -9.00
N ASP A 176 -26.31 2.79 -8.48
CA ASP A 176 -26.22 3.28 -7.11
C ASP A 176 -26.37 2.14 -6.09
N SER A 177 -27.36 1.25 -6.27
CA SER A 177 -27.56 0.08 -5.42
C SER A 177 -26.39 -0.92 -5.42
N LEU A 178 -25.60 -0.96 -6.51
CA LEU A 178 -24.42 -1.82 -6.63
C LEU A 178 -23.19 -1.19 -5.98
N LEU A 179 -23.06 0.13 -6.07
CA LEU A 179 -21.97 0.90 -5.47
C LEU A 179 -22.15 0.99 -3.94
N PHE A 180 -23.39 1.17 -3.48
CA PHE A 180 -23.76 1.29 -2.07
C PHE A 180 -24.76 0.19 -1.69
N PRO A 181 -24.32 -1.08 -1.60
CA PRO A 181 -25.21 -2.16 -1.21
C PRO A 181 -25.70 -1.92 0.22
N PRO A 182 -26.95 -2.28 0.54
CA PRO A 182 -27.44 -2.22 1.91
C PRO A 182 -26.56 -3.08 2.81
N PRO A 183 -26.36 -2.69 4.09
CA PRO A 183 -25.56 -3.47 5.02
C PRO A 183 -26.11 -4.90 5.08
N GLN A 184 -25.31 -5.84 4.60
CA GLN A 184 -25.70 -7.24 4.62
C GLN A 184 -25.76 -7.68 6.08
N THR A 185 -26.90 -8.19 6.52
CA THR A 185 -27.02 -8.98 7.74
C THR A 185 -26.13 -10.22 7.56
N THR A 186 -24.88 -10.13 8.01
CA THR A 186 -23.85 -11.13 7.76
C THR A 186 -24.14 -12.41 8.53
N ALA A 187 -24.71 -13.38 7.84
CA ALA A 187 -24.63 -14.80 8.16
C ALA A 187 -23.88 -15.52 7.03
N CYS A 188 -22.62 -15.17 6.78
CA CYS A 188 -21.63 -16.10 6.20
C CYS A 188 -20.22 -15.52 6.33
N THR A 189 -19.60 -15.84 7.47
CA THR A 189 -18.16 -16.09 7.69
C THR A 189 -17.14 -15.57 6.67
N ALA A 190 -16.40 -14.56 7.13
CA ALA A 190 -15.03 -14.28 6.71
C ALA A 190 -14.09 -15.45 7.06
N GLN A 191 -13.50 -16.07 6.04
CA GLN A 191 -12.35 -17.00 6.07
C GLN A 191 -12.04 -17.24 4.57
N THR A 192 -10.88 -16.99 3.97
CA THR A 192 -9.49 -17.07 4.42
C THR A 192 -8.62 -16.43 3.32
N TRP A 193 -7.86 -15.38 3.60
CA TRP A 193 -6.70 -14.99 2.78
C TRP A 193 -5.53 -14.63 3.69
N ARG A 194 -4.90 -15.67 4.24
CA ARG A 194 -3.48 -15.66 4.64
C ARG A 194 -2.84 -16.89 4.05
N ALA A 195 -2.23 -16.74 2.89
CA ALA A 195 -1.01 -17.42 2.44
C ALA A 195 -0.87 -17.21 0.94
N HIS A 196 0.20 -16.54 0.54
CA HIS A 196 1.08 -16.86 -0.60
C HIS A 196 1.92 -15.61 -0.90
N ALA A 197 2.72 -15.21 0.09
CA ALA A 197 4.03 -14.64 -0.14
C ALA A 197 5.01 -15.74 0.25
N GLY A 198 5.52 -16.42 -0.77
CA GLY A 198 6.59 -17.41 -0.73
C GLY A 198 7.39 -17.26 -2.01
#